data_AF-A0A292E2X0-F1
#
_entry.id   AF-A0A292E2X0-F1
#
_cell.length_a   1.000
_cell.length_b   1.000
_cell.length_c   1.000
_cell.angle_alpha   90.00
_cell.angle_beta   90.00
_cell.angle_gamma   90.00
#
_symmetry.space_group_name_H-M   'P 1'
#
loop_
_entity.id
_entity.type
_entity.pdbx_description
1 polymer ?
#
loop_
_entity_poly.entity_id
_entity_poly.type
_entity_poly.pdbx_seq_one_letter_code
_entity_poly.pdbx_strand_id
1 'polypeptide(L)'
;MTSEAKLPLLLAFLGSVVTALALGWWWLIFGKVVESGYITYAQAAPCLAGTSDLCRLAEALCTNDHFFGIRWYAPEALWVGAALLAAALLNLTVRTGVRSTDQSR
;
A
#
# COMPACT_ATOMS: atom_id res chain seq x y z
N MET A 1 -20.34 23.11 -9.18
CA MET A 1 -18.89 23.43 -9.02
C MET A 1 -18.20 22.67 -7.87
N THR A 2 -18.60 21.45 -7.51
CA THR A 2 -18.03 20.75 -6.31
C THR A 2 -17.36 19.40 -6.59
N SER A 3 -17.49 18.83 -7.80
CA SER A 3 -16.93 17.51 -8.14
C SER A 3 -15.39 17.54 -8.30
N GLU A 4 -14.89 18.60 -8.92
CA GLU A 4 -13.49 18.77 -9.33
C GLU A 4 -12.49 18.85 -8.17
N ALA A 5 -12.91 19.35 -6.99
CA ALA A 5 -12.06 19.42 -5.80
C ALA A 5 -12.17 18.16 -4.92
N LYS A 6 -13.28 17.44 -5.02
CA LYS A 6 -13.52 16.21 -4.25
C LYS A 6 -12.78 15.02 -4.84
N LEU A 7 -12.57 14.97 -6.15
CA LEU A 7 -11.88 13.88 -6.83
C LEU A 7 -10.44 13.63 -6.32
N PRO A 8 -9.53 14.62 -6.27
CA PRO A 8 -8.17 14.38 -5.75
C PRO A 8 -8.18 14.01 -4.26
N LEU A 9 -9.10 14.58 -3.48
CA LEU A 9 -9.24 14.28 -2.06
C LEU A 9 -9.74 12.83 -1.85
N LEU A 10 -10.71 12.39 -2.66
CA LEU A 10 -11.20 11.01 -2.67
C LEU A 10 -10.09 10.04 -3.06
N LEU A 11 -9.36 10.31 -4.14
CA LEU A 11 -8.23 9.47 -4.57
C LEU A 11 -7.15 9.38 -3.49
N ALA A 12 -6.80 10.49 -2.86
CA ALA A 12 -5.85 10.51 -1.74
C ALA A 12 -6.35 9.69 -0.54
N PHE A 13 -7.63 9.83 -0.18
CA PHE A 13 -8.25 9.08 0.91
C PHE A 13 -8.28 7.57 0.62
N LEU A 14 -8.81 7.17 -0.54
CA LEU A 14 -8.85 5.78 -0.99
C LEU A 14 -7.45 5.17 -1.06
N GLY A 15 -6.49 5.87 -1.69
CA GLY A 15 -5.10 5.43 -1.75
C GLY A 15 -4.47 5.23 -0.38
N SER A 16 -4.74 6.14 0.57
CA SER A 16 -4.26 6.03 1.95
C SER A 16 -4.87 4.83 2.68
N VAL A 17 -6.19 4.62 2.54
CA VAL A 17 -6.89 3.49 3.16
C VAL A 17 -6.37 2.17 2.62
N VAL A 18 -6.25 2.04 1.29
CA VAL A 18 -5.72 0.82 0.65
C VAL A 18 -4.28 0.55 1.08
N THR A 19 -3.44 1.60 1.14
CA THR A 19 -2.04 1.47 1.60
C THR A 19 -1.97 1.01 3.06
N ALA A 20 -2.79 1.57 3.95
CA ALA A 20 -2.85 1.17 5.35
C ALA A 20 -3.32 -0.28 5.53
N LEU A 21 -4.32 -0.71 4.73
CA LEU A 21 -4.78 -2.10 4.73
C LEU A 21 -3.70 -3.05 4.22
N ALA A 22 -2.97 -2.68 3.16
CA ALA A 22 -1.85 -3.49 2.65
C ALA A 22 -0.73 -3.65 3.70
N LEU A 23 -0.34 -2.56 4.36
CA LEU A 23 0.65 -2.58 5.44
C LEU A 23 0.17 -3.42 6.63
N GLY A 24 -1.10 -3.27 7.02
CA GLY A 24 -1.71 -4.06 8.09
C GLY A 24 -1.73 -5.55 7.76
N TRP A 25 -2.11 -5.91 6.54
CA TRP A 25 -2.10 -7.30 6.06
C TRP A 25 -0.68 -7.87 6.09
N TRP A 26 0.30 -7.16 5.55
CA TRP A 26 1.70 -7.57 5.59
C TRP A 26 2.18 -7.78 7.04
N TRP A 27 1.86 -6.85 7.94
CA TRP A 27 2.25 -6.94 9.35
C TRP A 27 1.66 -8.17 10.05
N LEU A 28 0.40 -8.51 9.77
CA LEU A 28 -0.27 -9.66 10.36
C LEU A 28 0.40 -10.99 9.98
N ILE A 29 0.92 -11.10 8.75
CA ILE A 29 1.59 -12.32 8.27
C ILE A 29 3.04 -12.34 8.73
N PHE A 30 3.82 -11.34 8.32
CA PHE A 30 5.27 -11.36 8.52
C PHE A 30 5.68 -10.96 9.94
N GLY A 31 4.89 -10.16 10.65
CA GLY A 31 5.18 -9.77 12.03
C GLY A 31 5.27 -10.98 12.97
N LYS A 32 4.39 -11.97 12.80
CA LYS A 32 4.44 -13.21 13.58
C LYS A 32 5.64 -14.08 13.23
N VAL A 33 5.99 -14.18 11.95
CA VAL A 33 7.15 -14.95 11.49
C VAL A 33 8.46 -14.32 12.00
N VAL A 34 8.54 -12.99 12.06
CA VAL A 34 9.67 -12.25 12.62
C VAL A 34 9.73 -12.40 14.14
N GLU A 35 8.61 -12.30 14.87
CA GLU A 35 8.55 -12.54 16.31
C GLU A 35 9.02 -13.96 16.69
N SER A 36 8.71 -14.96 15.85
CA SER A 36 9.20 -16.34 16.04
C SER A 36 10.67 -16.56 15.65
N GLY A 37 11.36 -15.54 15.09
CA GLY A 37 12.78 -15.60 14.79
C GLY A 37 13.16 -16.36 13.52
N TYR A 38 12.20 -16.67 12.63
CA TYR A 38 12.52 -17.35 11.36
C TYR A 38 13.19 -16.42 10.34
N ILE A 39 12.79 -15.13 10.31
CA ILE A 39 13.34 -14.11 9.41
C ILE A 39 13.46 -12.77 10.14
N THR A 40 14.30 -11.88 9.62
CA THR A 40 14.44 -10.50 10.13
C THR A 40 13.49 -9.53 9.40
N TYR A 41 13.22 -8.37 10.02
CA TYR A 41 12.44 -7.29 9.37
C TYR A 41 13.03 -6.85 8.02
N ALA A 42 14.36 -6.84 7.88
CA ALA A 42 15.02 -6.49 6.63
C ALA A 42 14.77 -7.52 5.50
N GLN A 43 14.65 -8.80 5.86
CA GLN A 43 14.33 -9.88 4.92
C GLN A 43 12.85 -9.91 4.57
N ALA A 44 11.98 -9.51 5.50
CA ALA A 44 10.53 -9.43 5.26
C ALA A 44 10.13 -8.19 4.44
N ALA A 45 10.84 -7.06 4.58
CA ALA A 45 10.55 -5.81 3.91
C ALA A 45 10.33 -5.92 2.39
N PRO A 46 11.18 -6.62 1.60
CA PRO A 46 10.94 -6.79 0.16
C PRO A 46 9.65 -7.56 -0.16
N CYS A 47 9.15 -8.39 0.77
CA CYS A 47 7.89 -9.10 0.59
C CYS A 47 6.66 -8.17 0.61
N LEU A 48 6.82 -6.92 1.03
CA LEU A 48 5.76 -5.92 0.97
C LEU A 48 5.46 -5.47 -0.47
N ALA A 49 6.50 -5.36 -1.30
CA ALA A 49 6.41 -4.79 -2.64
C ALA A 49 6.54 -5.84 -3.76
N GLY A 50 6.90 -7.08 -3.44
CA GLY A 50 7.06 -8.13 -4.43
C GLY A 50 7.00 -9.53 -3.84
N THR A 51 7.17 -10.52 -4.71
CA THR A 51 7.19 -11.94 -4.35
C THR A 51 8.59 -12.51 -4.54
N SER A 52 9.08 -13.26 -3.57
CA SER A 52 10.30 -14.07 -3.69
C SER A 52 10.10 -15.43 -3.02
N ASP A 53 11.01 -16.37 -3.26
CA ASP A 53 10.97 -17.69 -2.61
C ASP A 53 11.01 -17.59 -1.09
N LEU A 54 11.73 -16.60 -0.54
CA LEU A 54 11.78 -16.31 0.89
C LEU A 54 10.41 -15.85 1.42
N CYS A 55 9.69 -15.04 0.64
CA CYS A 55 8.33 -14.61 0.99
C CYS A 55 7.36 -15.81 1.01
N ARG A 56 7.44 -16.71 0.02
CA ARG A 56 6.62 -17.93 -0.03
C ARG A 56 6.92 -18.89 1.12
N LEU A 57 8.19 -19.02 1.48
CA LEU A 57 8.61 -19.80 2.65
C LEU A 57 8.02 -19.22 3.94
N ALA A 58 8.12 -17.90 4.13
CA ALA A 58 7.57 -17.21 5.28
C ALA A 58 6.03 -17.33 5.37
N GLU A 59 5.32 -17.25 4.25
CA GLU A 59 3.87 -17.52 4.17
C GLU A 59 3.53 -18.96 4.60
N ALA A 60 4.32 -19.95 4.18
CA ALA A 60 4.13 -21.34 4.59
C ALA A 60 4.38 -21.56 6.09
N LEU A 61 5.38 -20.88 6.66
CA LEU A 61 5.72 -20.89 8.08
C LEU A 61 4.67 -20.21 8.96
N CYS A 62 3.82 -19.36 8.38
CA CYS A 62 2.68 -18.73 9.04
C CYS A 62 1.51 -19.71 9.27
N THR A 63 1.81 -20.93 9.77
CA THR A 63 0.82 -21.99 10.03
C THR A 63 0.13 -21.86 11.40
N ASN A 64 0.52 -20.87 12.21
CA ASN A 64 -0.11 -20.60 13.49
C ASN A 64 -1.55 -20.08 13.29
N ASP A 65 -2.51 -20.82 13.85
CA ASP A 65 -3.94 -20.55 13.88
C ASP A 65 -4.28 -19.09 14.23
N HIS A 66 -4.71 -18.28 13.25
CA HIS A 66 -5.22 -16.93 13.50
C HIS A 66 -6.44 -16.53 12.63
N PHE A 67 -7.27 -15.68 13.23
CA PHE A 67 -8.70 -15.32 13.06
C PHE A 67 -9.34 -15.20 11.66
N PHE A 68 -8.57 -15.11 10.56
CA PHE A 68 -9.11 -14.88 9.21
C PHE A 68 -8.76 -15.98 8.19
N GLY A 69 -7.91 -16.96 8.52
CA GLY A 69 -7.52 -18.04 7.58
C GLY A 69 -6.72 -17.57 6.35
N ILE A 70 -6.27 -16.32 6.33
CA ILE A 70 -5.52 -15.73 5.22
C ILE A 70 -4.03 -16.02 5.43
N ARG A 71 -3.46 -16.87 4.58
CA ARG A 71 -2.06 -17.35 4.64
C ARG A 71 -1.13 -16.71 3.60
N TRP A 72 -1.64 -15.75 2.84
CA TRP A 72 -0.97 -15.22 1.67
C TRP A 72 -1.04 -13.70 1.67
N TYR A 73 -0.03 -13.06 1.10
CA TYR A 73 0.03 -11.62 0.89
C TYR A 73 0.01 -11.30 -0.61
N ALA A 74 -0.76 -10.28 -0.99
CA ALA A 74 -0.80 -9.76 -2.36
C ALA A 74 -0.03 -8.42 -2.41
N PRO A 75 1.19 -8.38 -2.97
CA PRO A 75 1.92 -7.12 -3.14
C PRO A 75 1.19 -6.12 -4.04
N GLU A 76 0.27 -6.59 -4.88
CA GLU A 76 -0.56 -5.77 -5.76
C GLU A 76 -1.40 -4.76 -4.97
N ALA A 77 -1.83 -5.09 -3.74
CA ALA A 77 -2.60 -4.18 -2.90
C ALA A 77 -1.81 -2.90 -2.57
N LEU A 78 -0.51 -3.04 -2.28
CA LEU A 78 0.38 -1.91 -2.06
C LEU A 78 0.50 -1.06 -3.33
N TRP A 79 0.69 -1.70 -4.49
CA TRP A 79 0.81 -1.02 -5.78
C TRP A 79 -0.46 -0.27 -6.19
N VAL A 80 -1.64 -0.83 -5.88
CA VAL A 80 -2.93 -0.14 -6.08
C VAL A 80 -3.01 1.11 -5.22
N GLY A 81 -2.66 1.02 -3.93
CA GLY A 81 -2.60 2.18 -3.04
C GLY A 81 -1.63 3.25 -3.55
N ALA A 82 -0.42 2.83 -3.94
CA ALA A 82 0.60 3.73 -4.50
C ALA A 82 0.15 4.40 -5.80
N ALA A 83 -0.50 3.66 -6.70
CA ALA A 83 -1.03 4.20 -7.95
C ALA A 83 -2.14 5.24 -7.70
N LEU A 84 -3.05 4.99 -6.74
CA LEU A 84 -4.09 5.94 -6.36
C LEU A 84 -3.51 7.23 -5.76
N LEU A 85 -2.51 7.11 -4.88
CA LEU A 85 -1.81 8.25 -4.31
C LEU A 85 -1.04 9.04 -5.38
N ALA A 86 -0.35 8.36 -6.29
CA ALA A 86 0.33 8.99 -7.42
C ALA A 86 -0.66 9.73 -8.32
N ALA A 87 -1.80 9.12 -8.65
CA ALA A 87 -2.86 9.76 -9.41
C ALA A 87 -3.41 11.01 -8.69
N ALA A 88 -3.64 10.94 -7.37
CA ALA A 88 -4.06 12.09 -6.58
C ALA A 88 -3.03 13.23 -6.66
N LEU A 89 -1.75 12.92 -6.50
CA LEU A 89 -0.67 13.90 -6.54
C LEU A 89 -0.56 14.56 -7.93
N LEU A 90 -0.61 13.79 -9.01
CA LEU A 90 -0.59 14.30 -10.38
C LEU A 90 -1.78 15.24 -10.65
N ASN A 91 -2.97 14.87 -10.18
CA ASN A 91 -4.15 15.73 -10.30
C ASN A 91 -3.99 17.06 -9.54
N LEU A 92 -3.34 17.03 -8.37
CA LEU A 92 -3.06 18.25 -7.60
C LEU A 92 -2.02 19.15 -8.28
N THR A 93 -0.91 18.58 -8.77
CA THR A 93 0.18 19.36 -9.39
C THR A 93 -0.22 19.98 -10.73
N VAL A 94 -0.93 19.23 -11.58
CA VAL A 94 -1.47 19.77 -12.84
C VAL A 94 -2.41 20.94 -12.57
N ARG A 95 -3.26 20.82 -11.55
CA ARG A 95 -4.22 21.87 -11.20
C ARG A 95 -3.56 23.14 -10.66
N THR A 96 -2.49 23.01 -9.87
CA THR A 96 -1.71 24.18 -9.43
C THR A 96 -1.01 24.87 -10.59
N GLY A 97 -0.48 24.09 -11.54
CA GLY A 97 0.18 24.63 -12.75
C GLY A 97 -0.76 25.47 -13.60
N VAL A 98 -1.97 24.95 -13.90
CA VAL A 98 -2.99 25.68 -14.68
C VAL A 98 -3.40 26.99 -14.00
N ARG A 99 -3.58 26.98 -12.67
CA ARG A 99 -3.96 28.19 -11.91
C ARG A 99 -2.88 29.28 -11.94
N SER A 100 -1.60 28.91 -11.91
CA SER A 100 -0.50 29.88 -12.01
C SER A 100 -0.42 30.56 -13.37
N THR A 101 -0.72 29.85 -14.47
CA THR A 101 -0.76 30.45 -15.81
C THR A 101 -1.90 31.44 -16.02
N ASP A 102 -3.05 31.21 -15.39
CA ASP A 102 -4.23 32.09 -15.52
C ASP A 102 -4.03 33.45 -14.82
N GLN A 103 -3.32 33.47 -13.69
CA GLN A 103 -3.06 34.69 -12.91
C GLN A 103 -2.00 35.62 -13.52
N SER A 104 -1.21 35.14 -14.50
CA SER A 104 -0.16 35.92 -15.17
C SER A 104 -0.64 36.59 -16.48
N ARG A 105 -1.91 36.43 -16.84
CA ARG A 105 -2.50 36.93 -18.09
C ARG A 105 -3.51 38.03 -17.81
#